data_AF-C5MBC8-F1
#
_entry.id   AF-C5MBC8-F1
#
_cell.length_a   1.000
_cell.length_b   1.000
_cell.length_c   1.000
_cell.angle_alpha   90.00
_cell.angle_beta   90.00
_cell.angle_gamma   90.00
#
_symmetry.space_group_name_H-M   'P 1'
#
loop_
_entity.id
_entity.type
_entity.pdbx_description
1 polymer ?
#
loop_
_entity_poly.entity_id
_entity_poly.type
_entity_poly.pdbx_seq_one_letter_code
_entity_poly.pdbx_strand_id
1 'polypeptide(L)'
;MSIFTRSFPSIKQLQKNIAHELLQYENATAKSLAKAELEKTKTYYNYLKRVKLSKGEMNDIKDIDTKLDDLTKKTCQDMVELQDKTSFNGIIDKVANEKLPEEYGQNNLNNVHSYLKNQREYFDLLTRYNPGLLMSQSDNVSKTANRVGLEVPN
;
A
#
# COMPACT_ATOMS: atom_id res chain seq x y z
N MET A 1 5.97 -35.73 -31.12
CA MET A 1 5.71 -35.01 -29.86
C MET A 1 6.31 -33.62 -29.99
N SER A 2 5.49 -32.58 -30.10
CA SER A 2 5.95 -31.19 -30.10
C SER A 2 6.27 -30.82 -28.66
N ILE A 3 7.55 -30.62 -28.35
CA ILE A 3 7.97 -30.07 -27.07
C ILE A 3 7.56 -28.60 -27.13
N PHE A 4 6.60 -28.20 -26.29
CA PHE A 4 6.23 -26.79 -26.14
C PHE A 4 7.49 -26.00 -25.78
N THR A 5 8.06 -25.29 -26.74
CA THR A 5 9.10 -24.30 -26.45
C THR A 5 8.41 -23.14 -25.74
N ARG A 6 8.73 -22.93 -24.46
CA ARG A 6 8.25 -21.76 -23.73
C ARG A 6 8.87 -20.52 -24.37
N SER A 7 8.07 -19.82 -25.16
CA SER A 7 8.45 -18.50 -25.67
C SER A 7 8.25 -17.49 -24.54
N PHE A 8 9.34 -16.87 -24.10
CA PHE A 8 9.29 -15.78 -23.13
C PHE A 8 9.06 -14.44 -23.85
N PRO A 9 8.42 -13.46 -23.20
CA PRO A 9 8.33 -12.10 -23.72
C PRO A 9 9.72 -11.50 -23.91
N SER A 10 9.82 -10.48 -24.76
CA SER A 10 11.11 -9.82 -24.96
C SER A 10 11.59 -9.13 -23.68
N ILE A 11 12.91 -8.95 -23.52
CA ILE A 11 13.52 -8.29 -22.35
C ILE A 11 12.85 -6.94 -22.05
N LYS A 12 12.58 -6.15 -23.09
CA LYS A 12 11.90 -4.85 -22.99
C LYS A 12 10.47 -4.97 -22.49
N GLN A 13 9.74 -6.02 -22.89
CA GLN A 13 8.39 -6.29 -22.40
C GLN A 13 8.42 -6.74 -20.93
N LEU A 14 9.33 -7.66 -20.58
CA LEU A 14 9.51 -8.10 -19.19
C LEU A 14 9.85 -6.93 -18.28
N GLN A 15 10.73 -6.03 -18.70
CA GLN A 15 11.05 -4.81 -17.98
C GLN A 15 9.83 -3.93 -17.74
N LYS A 16 9.04 -3.66 -18.80
CA LYS A 16 7.82 -2.87 -18.69
C LYS A 16 6.82 -3.48 -17.71
N ASN A 17 6.72 -4.81 -17.70
CA ASN A 17 5.83 -5.55 -16.81
C ASN A 17 6.33 -5.49 -15.36
N ILE A 18 7.62 -5.72 -15.12
CA ILE A 18 8.23 -5.59 -13.78
C ILE A 18 8.05 -4.17 -13.25
N ALA A 19 8.36 -3.15 -14.06
CA ALA A 19 8.18 -1.75 -13.68
C ALA A 19 6.72 -1.44 -13.34
N HIS A 20 5.77 -2.03 -14.07
CA HIS A 20 4.35 -1.85 -13.77
C HIS A 20 3.94 -2.50 -12.44
N GLU A 21 4.39 -3.73 -12.18
CA GLU A 21 4.12 -4.42 -10.91
C GLU A 21 4.75 -3.68 -9.72
N LEU A 22 6.00 -3.22 -9.85
CA LEU A 22 6.66 -2.41 -8.81
C LEU A 22 5.92 -1.10 -8.54
N LEU A 23 5.46 -0.41 -9.59
CA LEU A 23 4.68 0.82 -9.45
C LEU A 23 3.36 0.57 -8.69
N GLN A 24 2.70 -0.56 -8.93
CA GLN A 24 1.49 -0.94 -8.20
C GLN A 24 1.78 -1.19 -6.72
N TYR A 25 2.91 -1.82 -6.40
CA TYR A 25 3.36 -1.97 -5.02
C TYR A 25 3.60 -0.63 -4.34
N GLU A 26 4.37 0.26 -4.96
CA GLU A 26 4.68 1.58 -4.40
C GLU A 26 3.42 2.42 -4.18
N ASN A 27 2.47 2.39 -5.12
CA ASN A 27 1.21 3.10 -4.95
C ASN A 27 0.37 2.50 -3.80
N ALA A 28 0.36 1.18 -3.66
CA ALA A 28 -0.36 0.52 -2.56
C ALA A 28 0.27 0.81 -1.19
N THR A 29 1.60 0.78 -1.08
CA THR A 29 2.33 1.11 0.15
C THR A 29 2.16 2.58 0.51
N ALA A 30 2.31 3.50 -0.45
CA ALA A 30 2.10 4.93 -0.25
C ALA A 30 0.68 5.22 0.27
N LYS A 31 -0.34 4.59 -0.32
CA LYS A 31 -1.73 4.72 0.15
C LYS A 31 -1.91 4.21 1.58
N SER A 32 -1.30 3.07 1.93
CA SER A 32 -1.35 2.53 3.30
C SER A 32 -0.67 3.46 4.30
N LEU A 33 0.51 3.98 3.97
CA LEU A 33 1.25 4.92 4.82
C LEU A 33 0.49 6.23 5.01
N ALA A 34 -0.05 6.80 3.93
CA ALA A 34 -0.86 8.00 3.98
C ALA A 34 -2.09 7.83 4.88
N LYS A 35 -2.78 6.67 4.78
CA LYS A 35 -3.89 6.34 5.67
C LYS A 35 -3.45 6.31 7.14
N ALA A 36 -2.32 5.68 7.44
CA ALA A 36 -1.80 5.59 8.80
C ALA A 36 -1.39 6.96 9.36
N GLU A 37 -0.78 7.83 8.55
CA GLU A 37 -0.44 9.20 8.95
C GLU A 37 -1.70 10.06 9.19
N LEU A 38 -2.72 9.90 8.34
CA LEU A 38 -3.99 10.58 8.50
C LEU A 38 -4.70 10.18 9.81
N GLU A 39 -4.70 8.89 10.16
CA GLU A 39 -5.24 8.43 11.45
C GLU A 39 -4.45 8.97 12.65
N LYS A 40 -3.11 9.00 12.56
CA LYS A 40 -2.25 9.59 13.61
C LYS A 40 -2.56 11.07 13.81
N THR A 41 -2.66 11.84 12.72
CA THR A 41 -2.97 13.28 12.79
C THR A 41 -4.37 13.54 13.35
N LYS A 42 -5.39 12.78 12.92
CA LYS A 42 -6.75 12.86 13.52
C LYS A 42 -6.73 12.58 15.02
N THR A 43 -6.06 11.51 15.43
CA THR A 43 -5.94 11.12 16.85
C THR A 43 -5.27 12.22 17.68
N TYR A 44 -4.22 12.83 17.14
CA TYR A 44 -3.53 13.95 17.78
C TYR A 44 -4.46 15.16 18.00
N TYR A 45 -5.21 15.57 16.98
CA TYR A 45 -6.15 16.69 17.11
C TYR A 45 -7.31 16.38 18.06
N ASN A 46 -7.82 15.15 18.06
CA ASN A 46 -8.82 14.70 19.03
C ASN A 46 -8.30 14.78 20.47
N TYR A 47 -7.06 14.37 20.71
CA TYR A 47 -6.41 14.52 22.01
C TYR A 47 -6.27 16.00 22.41
N LEU A 48 -5.78 16.86 21.50
CA LEU A 48 -5.68 18.30 21.76
C LEU A 48 -7.04 18.91 22.10
N LYS A 49 -8.10 18.53 21.39
CA LYS A 49 -9.47 18.97 21.69
C LYS A 49 -9.88 18.60 23.12
N ARG A 50 -9.64 17.35 23.56
CA ARG A 50 -9.93 16.91 24.94
C ARG A 50 -9.17 17.72 25.98
N VAL A 51 -7.89 18.02 25.74
CA VAL A 51 -7.06 18.83 26.65
C VAL A 51 -7.51 20.30 26.71
N LYS A 52 -7.95 20.87 25.58
CA LYS A 52 -8.44 22.26 25.53
C LYS A 52 -9.81 22.40 26.19
N LEU A 53 -10.68 21.40 26.02
CA LEU A 53 -11.97 21.30 26.71
C LEU A 53 -11.78 21.27 28.24
N SER A 54 -10.82 20.49 28.75
CA SER A 54 -10.56 20.45 30.20
C SER A 54 -10.01 21.76 30.76
N LYS A 55 -9.38 22.59 29.92
CA LYS A 55 -8.83 23.90 30.27
C LYS A 55 -9.82 25.06 30.08
N GLY A 56 -10.99 24.83 29.47
CA GLY A 56 -12.01 25.87 29.24
C GLY A 56 -11.70 26.85 28.09
N GLU A 57 -10.75 26.52 27.21
CA GLU A 57 -10.30 27.39 26.11
C GLU A 57 -11.19 27.21 24.85
N MET A 58 -12.35 27.87 24.82
CA MET A 58 -13.39 27.67 23.78
C MET A 58 -13.05 28.20 22.38
N ASN A 59 -12.18 29.21 22.25
CA ASN A 59 -11.82 29.77 20.95
C ASN A 59 -10.92 28.81 20.15
N ASP A 60 -9.95 28.18 20.82
CA ASP A 60 -9.01 27.23 20.21
C ASP A 60 -9.70 25.93 19.73
N ILE A 61 -10.87 25.59 20.29
CA ILE A 61 -11.63 24.41 19.89
C ILE A 61 -12.21 24.56 18.49
N LYS A 62 -12.67 25.77 18.11
CA LYS A 62 -13.20 26.03 16.77
C LYS A 62 -12.15 25.82 15.68
N ASP A 63 -10.91 26.22 15.95
CA ASP A 63 -9.78 26.03 15.03
C ASP A 63 -9.35 24.56 14.94
N ILE A 64 -9.54 23.77 15.99
CA ILE A 64 -9.30 22.33 15.97
C ILE A 64 -10.42 21.61 15.20
N ASP A 65 -11.67 22.04 15.37
CA ASP A 65 -12.82 21.46 14.68
C ASP A 65 -12.76 21.71 13.17
N THR A 66 -12.37 22.91 12.73
CA THR A 66 -12.14 23.17 11.29
C THR A 66 -11.04 22.29 10.71
N LYS A 67 -9.94 22.08 11.45
CA LYS A 67 -8.86 21.17 11.03
C LYS A 67 -9.30 19.71 11.00
N LEU A 68 -10.13 19.27 11.94
CA LEU A 68 -10.71 17.92 11.93
C LEU A 68 -11.67 17.74 10.74
N ASP A 69 -12.49 18.74 10.44
CA ASP A 69 -13.38 18.74 9.27
C ASP A 69 -12.57 18.70 7.97
N ASP A 70 -11.46 19.43 7.88
CA ASP A 70 -10.58 19.38 6.71
C ASP A 70 -9.88 18.02 6.57
N LEU A 71 -9.45 17.41 7.69
CA LEU A 71 -8.84 16.07 7.70
C LEU A 71 -9.84 14.93 7.43
N THR A 72 -11.13 15.14 7.72
CA THR A 72 -12.19 14.19 7.37
C THR A 72 -12.59 14.32 5.90
N LYS A 73 -12.56 15.53 5.34
CA LYS A 73 -12.78 15.79 3.91
C LYS A 73 -11.63 15.31 3.02
N LYS A 74 -10.38 15.39 3.51
CA LYS A 74 -9.23 14.79 2.81
C LYS A 74 -9.39 13.28 2.75
N THR A 75 -9.86 12.79 1.61
CA THR A 75 -9.94 11.36 1.34
C THR A 75 -8.57 10.82 0.99
N CYS A 76 -8.27 9.60 1.43
CA CYS A 76 -7.04 8.89 1.05
C CYS A 76 -6.96 8.64 -0.48
N GLN A 77 -8.05 8.89 -1.23
CA GLN A 77 -8.11 8.90 -2.69
C GLN A 77 -7.37 10.08 -3.34
N ASP A 78 -7.09 11.17 -2.63
CA ASP A 78 -6.50 12.38 -3.24
C ASP A 78 -4.98 12.27 -3.46
N MET A 79 -4.40 11.11 -3.18
CA MET A 79 -2.99 10.83 -3.42
C MET A 79 -2.78 10.62 -4.92
N VAL A 80 -1.97 11.49 -5.53
CA VAL A 80 -1.54 11.35 -6.93
C VAL A 80 -0.76 10.04 -7.05
N GLU A 81 -1.33 9.06 -7.76
CA GLU A 81 -0.64 7.80 -8.05
C GLU A 81 0.66 8.11 -8.81
N LEU A 82 1.76 7.46 -8.41
CA LEU A 82 2.98 7.47 -9.19
C LEU A 82 2.65 6.83 -10.54
N GLN A 83 2.89 7.58 -11.62
CA GLN A 83 2.69 7.11 -13.00
C GLN A 83 4.01 6.87 -13.74
N ASP A 84 5.11 7.39 -13.21
CA ASP A 84 6.40 7.31 -13.88
C ASP A 84 6.98 5.90 -13.80
N LYS A 85 7.11 5.26 -14.96
CA LYS A 85 7.72 3.94 -15.12
C LYS A 85 9.21 4.02 -15.45
N THR A 86 9.71 5.22 -15.76
CA THR A 86 11.06 5.43 -16.28
C THR A 86 12.14 5.25 -15.20
N SER A 87 11.80 5.41 -13.92
CA SER A 87 12.71 5.17 -12.80
C SER A 87 13.24 3.74 -12.74
N PHE A 88 12.54 2.78 -13.39
CA PHE A 88 12.94 1.38 -13.45
C PHE A 88 13.74 1.01 -14.71
N ASN A 89 14.08 2.00 -15.55
CA ASN A 89 14.81 1.74 -16.78
C ASN A 89 16.23 1.19 -16.54
N GLY A 90 16.87 1.59 -15.44
CA GLY A 90 18.23 1.16 -15.07
C GLY A 90 18.37 -0.30 -14.61
N ILE A 91 17.26 -1.05 -14.47
CA ILE A 91 17.29 -2.48 -14.13
C ILE A 91 18.00 -3.28 -15.24
N ILE A 92 17.85 -2.87 -16.50
CA ILE A 92 18.42 -3.60 -17.65
C ILE A 92 19.91 -3.31 -17.84
N ASP A 93 20.38 -2.11 -17.50
CA ASP A 93 21.80 -1.78 -17.65
C ASP A 93 22.67 -2.72 -16.81
N LYS A 94 22.18 -3.23 -15.68
CA LYS A 94 22.91 -4.21 -14.88
C LYS A 94 22.85 -5.64 -15.45
N VAL A 95 21.70 -6.04 -16.00
CA VAL A 95 21.52 -7.38 -16.61
C VAL A 95 22.31 -7.52 -17.91
N ALA A 96 22.38 -6.46 -18.72
CA ALA A 96 23.14 -6.45 -19.96
C ALA A 96 24.67 -6.44 -19.75
N ASN A 97 25.14 -6.01 -18.58
CA ASN A 97 26.56 -5.96 -18.22
C ASN A 97 27.09 -7.29 -17.64
N GLU A 98 26.22 -8.27 -17.37
CA GLU A 98 26.62 -9.59 -16.92
C GLU A 98 27.05 -10.46 -18.13
N LYS A 99 28.20 -11.15 -18.02
CA LYS A 99 28.73 -12.08 -19.05
C LYS A 99 27.86 -13.34 -19.26
N LEU A 100 26.61 -13.34 -18.81
CA LEU A 100 25.72 -14.49 -18.89
C LEU A 100 25.05 -14.57 -20.27
N PRO A 101 24.70 -15.78 -20.75
CA PRO A 101 23.94 -15.92 -21.98
C PRO A 101 22.57 -15.24 -21.85
N GLU A 102 22.10 -14.61 -22.93
CA GLU A 102 20.87 -13.81 -22.96
C GLU A 102 19.64 -14.58 -22.48
N GLU A 103 19.56 -15.88 -22.79
CA GLU A 103 18.49 -16.78 -22.36
C GLU A 103 18.36 -16.86 -20.82
N TYR A 104 19.48 -16.84 -20.10
CA TYR A 104 19.47 -16.84 -18.63
C TYR A 104 18.95 -15.52 -18.08
N GLY A 105 19.36 -14.40 -18.68
CA GLY A 105 18.85 -13.07 -18.32
C GLY A 105 17.34 -12.97 -18.54
N GLN A 106 16.85 -13.44 -19.68
CA GLN A 106 15.42 -13.48 -20.00
C GLN A 106 14.63 -14.35 -19.02
N ASN A 107 15.11 -15.55 -18.73
CA ASN A 107 14.46 -16.45 -17.77
C ASN A 107 14.43 -15.85 -16.36
N ASN A 108 15.54 -15.24 -15.92
CA ASN A 108 15.62 -14.59 -14.61
C ASN A 108 14.61 -13.43 -14.50
N LEU A 109 14.56 -12.54 -15.50
CA LEU A 109 13.58 -11.44 -15.53
C LEU A 109 12.15 -11.96 -15.52
N ASN A 110 11.85 -13.04 -16.25
CA ASN A 110 10.54 -13.65 -16.21
C ASN A 110 10.20 -14.25 -14.84
N ASN A 111 11.17 -14.86 -14.16
CA ASN A 111 10.99 -15.36 -12.79
C ASN A 111 10.72 -14.23 -11.81
N VAL A 112 11.45 -13.12 -11.92
CA VAL A 112 11.22 -11.91 -11.10
C VAL A 112 9.81 -11.35 -11.34
N HIS A 113 9.39 -11.19 -12.59
CA HIS A 113 8.05 -10.74 -12.93
C HIS A 113 6.97 -11.67 -12.32
N SER A 114 7.14 -12.98 -12.49
CA SER A 114 6.21 -13.97 -11.96
C SER A 114 6.16 -13.94 -10.43
N TYR A 115 7.30 -13.79 -9.77
CA TYR A 115 7.40 -13.68 -8.32
C TYR A 115 6.64 -12.45 -7.80
N LEU A 116 6.87 -11.27 -8.38
CA LEU A 116 6.19 -10.04 -7.96
C LEU A 116 4.68 -10.15 -8.11
N LYS A 117 4.21 -10.64 -9.25
CA LYS A 117 2.77 -10.85 -9.48
C LYS A 117 2.17 -11.82 -8.46
N ASN A 118 2.83 -12.96 -8.25
CA ASN A 118 2.34 -13.99 -7.33
C ASN A 118 2.33 -13.50 -5.88
N GLN A 119 3.32 -12.71 -5.46
CA GLN A 119 3.35 -12.13 -4.12
C GLN A 119 2.18 -11.19 -3.87
N ARG A 120 1.78 -10.39 -4.86
CA ARG A 120 0.63 -9.49 -4.76
C ARG A 120 -0.65 -10.30 -4.62
N GLU A 121 -0.87 -11.24 -5.53
CA GLU A 121 -2.04 -12.12 -5.50
C GLU A 121 -2.12 -12.91 -4.19
N TYR A 122 -0.99 -13.41 -3.70
CA TYR A 122 -0.91 -14.09 -2.40
C TYR A 122 -1.35 -13.16 -1.26
N PHE A 123 -0.84 -11.94 -1.20
CA PHE A 123 -1.19 -10.97 -0.16
C PHE A 123 -2.67 -10.58 -0.20
N ASP A 124 -3.22 -10.40 -1.40
CA ASP A 124 -4.64 -10.10 -1.60
C ASP A 124 -5.54 -11.24 -1.10
N LEU A 125 -5.19 -12.48 -1.45
CA LEU A 125 -5.90 -13.67 -0.98
C LEU A 125 -5.81 -13.79 0.54
N LEU A 126 -4.61 -13.59 1.10
CA LEU A 126 -4.38 -13.68 2.53
C LEU A 126 -5.23 -12.65 3.29
N THR A 127 -5.31 -11.42 2.79
CA THR A 127 -6.13 -10.33 3.37
C THR A 127 -7.62 -10.62 3.25
N ARG A 128 -8.06 -11.21 2.13
CA ARG A 128 -9.47 -11.55 1.88
C ARG A 128 -9.97 -12.65 2.80
N TYR A 129 -9.18 -13.70 3.03
CA TYR A 129 -9.58 -14.83 3.86
C TYR A 129 -9.25 -14.64 5.34
N ASN A 130 -8.28 -13.77 5.67
CA ASN A 130 -7.93 -13.41 7.05
C ASN A 130 -8.05 -11.90 7.27
N PRO A 131 -9.28 -11.34 7.29
CA PRO A 131 -9.48 -9.90 7.39
C PRO A 131 -8.92 -9.29 8.70
N GLY A 132 -8.72 -10.10 9.74
CA GLY A 132 -8.08 -9.69 10.99
C GLY A 132 -6.55 -9.52 10.91
N LEU A 133 -5.90 -9.96 9.83
CA LEU A 133 -4.44 -9.96 9.73
C LEU A 133 -3.82 -8.55 9.73
N LEU A 134 -4.48 -7.60 9.06
CA LEU A 134 -4.00 -6.21 8.93
C LEU A 134 -4.73 -5.25 9.88
N MET A 135 -5.64 -5.76 10.71
CA MET A 135 -6.40 -4.93 11.63
C MET A 135 -5.58 -4.62 12.88
N SER A 136 -5.75 -3.40 13.41
CA SER A 136 -5.21 -3.10 14.73
C SER A 136 -5.92 -3.96 15.78
N GLN A 137 -5.23 -4.24 16.89
CA GLN A 137 -5.82 -5.00 18.00
C GLN A 137 -7.11 -4.34 18.51
N SER A 138 -7.13 -2.99 18.57
CA SER A 138 -8.31 -2.22 18.94
C SER A 138 -9.49 -2.49 18.00
N ASP A 139 -9.27 -2.41 16.68
CA ASP A 139 -10.33 -2.65 15.70
C ASP A 139 -10.84 -4.08 15.76
N ASN A 140 -9.95 -5.04 16.01
CA ASN A 140 -10.31 -6.45 16.13
C ASN A 140 -11.20 -6.71 17.36
N VAL A 141 -10.83 -6.14 18.50
CA VAL A 141 -11.64 -6.19 19.73
C VAL A 141 -13.00 -5.53 19.50
N SER A 142 -13.04 -4.33 18.91
CA SER A 142 -14.29 -3.62 18.60
C SER A 142 -15.20 -4.38 17.64
N LYS A 143 -14.67 -4.96 16.55
CA LYS A 143 -15.50 -5.77 15.63
C LYS A 143 -16.01 -7.05 16.28
N THR A 144 -15.19 -7.69 17.12
CA THR A 144 -15.58 -8.92 17.81
C THR A 144 -16.64 -8.64 18.87
N ALA A 145 -16.51 -7.55 19.64
CA ALA A 145 -17.50 -7.08 20.59
C ALA A 145 -18.83 -6.73 19.90
N ASN A 146 -18.79 -5.99 18.79
CA ASN A 146 -19.98 -5.66 18.02
C ASN A 146 -20.72 -6.90 17.48
N ARG A 147 -19.98 -7.98 17.15
CA ARG A 147 -20.58 -9.24 16.69
C ARG A 147 -21.45 -9.91 17.77
N VAL A 148 -21.15 -9.66 19.04
CA VAL A 148 -21.89 -10.21 20.19
C VAL A 148 -22.77 -9.16 20.88
N GLY A 149 -22.94 -7.98 20.26
CA GLY A 149 -23.76 -6.89 20.81
C GLY A 149 -23.14 -6.17 22.00
N LEU A 150 -21.82 -6.25 22.17
CA LEU A 150 -21.06 -5.51 23.19
C LEU A 150 -20.40 -4.28 22.56
N GLU A 151 -20.43 -3.15 23.28
CA GLU A 151 -19.71 -1.93 22.89
C GLU A 151 -18.38 -1.82 23.64
N VAL A 152 -17.32 -1.46 22.93
CA VAL A 152 -15.99 -1.21 23.51
C VAL A 152 -15.87 0.28 23.86
N PRO A 153 -15.47 0.64 25.09
CA PRO A 153 -15.23 2.03 25.46
C PRO A 153 -14.08 2.65 24.65
N ASN A 154 -14.26 3.89 24.17
CA ASN A 154 -13.27 4.68 23.41
C ASN A 154 -12.36 5.53 24.31
#